data_AF-A0A8J3PRB9-F1
#
_entry.id   AF-A0A8J3PRB9-F1
#
_cell.length_a   1.000
_cell.length_b   1.000
_cell.length_c   1.000
_cell.angle_alpha   90.00
_cell.angle_beta   90.00
_cell.angle_gamma   90.00
#
_symmetry.space_group_name_H-M   'P 1'
#
loop_
_entity.id
_entity.type
_entity.pdbx_description
1 polymer ?
#
loop_
_entity_poly.entity_id
_entity_poly.type
_entity_poly.pdbx_seq_one_letter_code
_entity_poly.pdbx_strand_id
1 'polypeptide(L)'
;MSLNQWRSDETAHVLEVSVRNDTTTPVRFQDVQLVTASFAKLPPERVDTTLARTPRTDIRIPYGEARCDPARIPAVRPATVVAHLQVGNGPLQKVIFSVPHPDATLTGLLNAECGAFILRESADVTFGDTWTRKGKVLSGVLTVTRKHGDEPVAIDDLGGTTHFNIRPVSGERHPVVVLEPGTRSLEIPVEVTPARCDPHAFAEAKKAYLFPVWGTVGSGETYWLISTPSTQTQATMLSYAQETCGLPNPA
;
A
#
# COMPACT_ATOMS: atom_id res chain seq x y z
N MET A 1 -3.04 6.10 -24.85
CA MET A 1 -2.54 6.47 -23.53
C MET A 1 -2.89 5.34 -22.57
N SER A 2 -2.00 4.99 -21.65
CA SER A 2 -2.21 3.96 -20.63
C SER A 2 -1.75 4.48 -19.28
N LEU A 3 -2.35 3.97 -18.20
CA LEU A 3 -1.90 4.21 -16.84
C LEU A 3 -1.00 3.07 -16.38
N ASN A 4 -0.01 3.41 -15.56
CA ASN A 4 0.84 2.46 -14.86
C ASN A 4 1.14 3.00 -13.46
N GLN A 5 1.63 2.14 -12.57
CA GLN A 5 2.20 2.55 -11.29
C GLN A 5 3.46 1.74 -11.02
N TRP A 6 4.56 2.41 -10.70
CA TRP A 6 5.76 1.75 -10.19
C TRP A 6 5.71 1.65 -8.67
N ARG A 7 6.42 0.66 -8.12
CA ARG A 7 6.51 0.44 -6.67
C ARG A 7 7.02 1.66 -5.88
N SER A 8 7.80 2.53 -6.52
CA SER A 8 8.28 3.79 -5.93
C SER A 8 7.17 4.83 -5.76
N ASP A 9 6.07 4.72 -6.50
CA ASP A 9 4.98 5.70 -6.56
C ASP A 9 3.76 5.30 -5.70
N GLU A 10 3.66 4.04 -5.30
CA GLU A 10 2.57 3.50 -4.48
C GLU A 10 2.36 4.31 -3.19
N THR A 11 3.43 4.53 -2.41
CA THR A 11 3.35 5.27 -1.14
C THR A 11 3.17 6.78 -1.33
N ALA A 12 3.38 7.29 -2.55
CA ALA A 12 3.29 8.72 -2.86
C ALA A 12 1.92 9.12 -3.43
N HIS A 13 0.99 8.17 -3.61
CA HIS A 13 -0.28 8.40 -4.32
C HIS A 13 -0.05 9.01 -5.71
N VAL A 14 0.93 8.44 -6.42
CA VAL A 14 1.29 8.82 -7.79
C VAL A 14 1.02 7.67 -8.74
N LEU A 15 0.50 8.01 -9.92
CA LEU A 15 0.35 7.17 -11.10
C LEU A 15 1.24 7.71 -12.21
N GLU A 16 1.45 6.92 -13.24
CA GLU A 16 2.12 7.36 -14.45
C GLU A 16 1.22 7.24 -15.67
N VAL A 17 1.24 8.28 -16.48
CA VAL A 17 0.55 8.35 -17.76
C VAL A 17 1.56 8.14 -18.88
N SER A 18 1.44 7.02 -19.58
CA SER A 18 2.28 6.76 -20.76
C SER A 18 1.77 7.53 -21.97
N VAL A 19 2.58 8.49 -22.41
CA VAL A 19 2.35 9.34 -23.57
C VAL A 19 3.40 9.08 -24.64
N ARG A 20 3.03 9.30 -25.90
CA ARG A 20 3.95 9.21 -27.05
C ARG A 20 3.78 10.45 -27.93
N ASN A 21 4.87 10.86 -28.57
CA ASN A 21 4.82 11.87 -29.62
C ASN A 21 5.39 11.25 -30.89
N ASP A 22 4.49 10.84 -31.79
CA ASP A 22 4.85 10.19 -33.06
C ASP A 22 5.26 11.21 -34.14
N THR A 23 5.14 12.50 -33.84
CA THR A 23 5.42 13.60 -34.77
C THR A 23 6.80 14.22 -34.52
N THR A 24 7.29 15.00 -35.48
CA THR A 24 8.50 15.81 -35.32
C THR A 24 8.25 17.15 -34.61
N THR A 25 6.99 17.51 -34.36
CA THR A 25 6.64 18.75 -33.67
C THR A 25 6.66 18.52 -32.16
N PRO A 26 7.44 19.31 -31.39
CA PRO A 26 7.45 19.16 -29.93
C PRO A 26 6.08 19.45 -29.31
N VAL A 27 5.73 18.69 -28.26
CA VAL A 27 4.50 18.89 -27.49
C VAL A 27 4.88 19.13 -26.03
N ARG A 28 4.52 20.29 -25.49
CA ARG A 28 4.74 20.64 -24.09
C ARG A 28 3.49 20.39 -23.27
N PHE A 29 3.63 19.59 -22.21
CA PHE A 29 2.65 19.39 -21.17
C PHE A 29 2.90 20.42 -20.06
N GLN A 30 1.96 21.34 -19.85
CA GLN A 30 2.06 22.29 -18.73
C GLN A 30 1.64 21.63 -17.42
N ASP A 31 0.48 20.99 -17.43
CA ASP A 31 -0.08 20.29 -16.28
C ASP A 31 -0.88 19.06 -16.72
N VAL A 32 -1.12 18.17 -15.76
CA VAL A 32 -1.93 16.96 -15.91
C VAL A 32 -2.83 16.75 -14.69
N GLN A 33 -4.02 16.20 -14.90
CA GLN A 33 -4.99 15.92 -13.85
C GLN A 33 -5.76 14.63 -14.12
N LEU A 34 -5.78 13.71 -13.15
CA LEU A 34 -6.67 12.56 -13.17
C LEU A 34 -8.08 13.00 -12.74
N VAL A 35 -9.08 12.66 -13.55
CA VAL A 35 -10.48 12.94 -13.24
C VAL A 35 -11.28 11.65 -13.34
N THR A 36 -11.77 11.19 -12.19
CA THR A 36 -12.63 10.02 -12.04
C THR A 36 -13.50 10.16 -10.78
N ALA A 37 -14.64 9.48 -10.76
CA ALA A 37 -15.49 9.40 -9.58
C ALA A 37 -15.03 8.31 -8.58
N SER A 38 -14.01 7.51 -8.89
CA SER A 38 -13.47 6.50 -7.97
C SER A 38 -12.54 7.07 -6.90
N PHE A 39 -11.95 8.24 -7.12
CA PHE A 39 -10.98 8.85 -6.23
C PHE A 39 -11.35 10.32 -5.94
N ALA A 40 -10.81 10.87 -4.86
CA ALA A 40 -10.91 12.29 -4.56
C ALA A 40 -10.21 13.10 -5.67
N LYS A 41 -10.85 14.19 -6.09
CA LYS A 41 -10.30 15.04 -7.14
C LYS A 41 -9.20 15.93 -6.55
N LEU A 42 -7.99 15.80 -7.06
CA LEU A 42 -6.87 16.70 -6.76
C LEU A 42 -6.79 17.83 -7.80
N PRO A 43 -6.18 18.99 -7.46
CA PRO A 43 -5.87 20.01 -8.46
C PRO A 43 -4.92 19.47 -9.55
N PRO A 44 -4.86 20.11 -10.75
CA PRO A 44 -3.87 19.75 -11.77
C PRO A 44 -2.44 19.89 -11.24
N GLU A 45 -1.59 18.90 -11.56
CA GLU A 45 -0.19 18.89 -11.20
C GLU A 45 0.64 19.50 -12.31
N ARG A 46 1.49 20.48 -11.97
CA ARG A 46 2.38 21.12 -12.93
C ARG A 46 3.55 20.19 -13.25
N VAL A 47 3.68 19.79 -14.52
CA VAL A 47 4.75 18.91 -14.98
C VAL A 47 5.75 19.60 -15.91
N ASP A 48 5.34 20.70 -16.54
CA ASP A 48 6.15 21.56 -17.42
C ASP A 48 7.20 20.82 -18.28
N THR A 49 6.74 19.78 -18.99
CA THR A 49 7.60 18.82 -19.70
C THR A 49 7.40 18.95 -21.20
N THR A 50 8.49 19.12 -21.95
CA THR A 50 8.44 19.16 -23.43
C THR A 50 8.89 17.85 -24.02
N LEU A 51 8.03 17.24 -24.81
CA LEU A 51 8.27 15.98 -25.51
C LEU A 51 8.63 16.25 -26.97
N ALA A 52 9.88 15.99 -27.32
CA ALA A 52 10.27 15.77 -28.71
C ALA A 52 9.64 14.45 -29.23
N ARG A 53 9.99 14.03 -30.46
CA ARG A 53 9.56 12.72 -30.97
C ARG A 53 10.02 11.63 -30.01
N THR A 54 9.08 10.91 -29.42
CA THR A 54 9.38 9.88 -28.42
C THR A 54 8.39 8.71 -28.56
N PRO A 55 8.88 7.46 -28.55
CA PRO A 55 8.00 6.29 -28.58
C PRO A 55 7.22 6.15 -27.27
N ARG A 56 7.77 6.64 -26.15
CA ARG A 56 7.13 6.63 -24.84
C ARG A 56 7.84 7.58 -23.88
N THR A 57 7.05 8.34 -23.13
CA THR A 57 7.46 9.03 -21.91
C THR A 57 6.36 8.84 -20.89
N ASP A 58 6.73 8.59 -19.64
CA ASP A 58 5.79 8.43 -18.55
C ASP A 58 5.75 9.74 -17.75
N ILE A 59 4.56 10.34 -17.65
CA ILE A 59 4.33 11.57 -16.90
C ILE A 59 3.65 11.20 -15.58
N ARG A 60 4.28 11.58 -14.46
CA ARG A 60 3.74 11.36 -13.12
C ARG A 60 2.50 12.22 -12.90
N ILE A 61 1.45 11.61 -12.36
CA ILE A 61 0.17 12.24 -12.07
C ILE A 61 -0.28 11.82 -10.65
N PRO A 62 -0.54 12.77 -9.75
CA PRO A 62 -1.08 12.42 -8.44
C PRO A 62 -2.55 12.00 -8.56
N TYR A 63 -2.99 11.15 -7.64
CA TYR A 63 -4.40 10.79 -7.46
C TYR A 63 -4.82 10.94 -6.00
N GLY A 64 -6.08 11.29 -5.76
CA GLY A 64 -6.58 11.46 -4.39
C GLY A 64 -6.99 10.14 -3.75
N GLU A 65 -7.41 10.19 -2.49
CA GLU A 65 -7.92 9.03 -1.75
C GLU A 65 -9.07 8.31 -2.47
N ALA A 66 -9.10 6.99 -2.39
CA ALA A 66 -10.19 6.19 -2.88
C ALA A 66 -11.52 6.53 -2.20
N ARG A 67 -12.61 6.56 -2.97
CA ARG A 67 -13.96 6.74 -2.45
C ARG A 67 -14.57 5.39 -2.11
N CYS A 68 -14.37 4.98 -0.86
CA CYS A 68 -14.75 3.67 -0.38
C CYS A 68 -16.17 3.61 0.21
N ASP A 69 -16.76 2.43 0.14
CA ASP A 69 -17.99 2.07 0.84
C ASP A 69 -17.62 1.02 1.93
N PRO A 70 -18.10 1.17 3.16
CA PRO A 70 -17.69 0.32 4.28
C PRO A 70 -18.21 -1.12 4.17
N ALA A 71 -19.20 -1.40 3.32
CA ALA A 71 -19.79 -2.73 3.16
C ALA A 71 -19.21 -3.50 1.97
N ARG A 72 -18.69 -2.81 0.93
CA ARG A 72 -18.13 -3.45 -0.26
C ARG A 72 -17.21 -2.51 -1.04
N ILE A 73 -16.30 -3.09 -1.81
CA ILE A 73 -15.49 -2.31 -2.74
C ILE A 73 -16.36 -1.86 -3.94
N PRO A 74 -16.46 -0.56 -4.23
CA PRO A 74 -17.17 -0.08 -5.41
C PRO A 74 -16.45 -0.49 -6.71
N ALA A 75 -17.21 -0.69 -7.80
CA ALA A 75 -16.60 -0.86 -9.12
C ALA A 75 -15.88 0.43 -9.56
N VAL A 76 -14.71 0.28 -10.20
CA VAL A 76 -13.98 1.41 -10.79
C VAL A 76 -14.88 2.20 -11.75
N ARG A 77 -14.76 3.51 -11.75
CA ARG A 77 -15.54 4.43 -12.59
C ARG A 77 -14.69 4.90 -13.78
N PRO A 78 -15.32 5.26 -14.92
CA PRO A 78 -14.61 5.82 -16.06
C PRO A 78 -13.70 6.98 -15.63
N ALA A 79 -12.50 7.02 -16.21
CA ALA A 79 -11.49 8.01 -15.91
C ALA A 79 -11.06 8.76 -17.16
N THR A 80 -10.65 10.00 -16.97
CA THR A 80 -10.01 10.82 -18.00
C THR A 80 -8.76 11.47 -17.42
N VAL A 81 -7.77 11.71 -18.27
CA VAL A 81 -6.66 12.60 -17.94
C VAL A 81 -6.85 13.89 -18.72
N VAL A 82 -6.96 14.97 -17.97
CA VAL A 82 -7.04 16.32 -18.51
C VAL A 82 -5.64 16.92 -18.48
N ALA A 83 -5.19 17.47 -19.60
CA ALA A 83 -3.89 18.13 -19.69
C ALA A 83 -3.99 19.44 -20.45
N HIS A 84 -3.16 20.41 -20.09
CA HIS A 84 -2.95 21.60 -20.90
C HIS A 84 -1.68 21.46 -21.73
N LEU A 85 -1.83 21.41 -23.05
CA LEU A 85 -0.76 21.11 -24.00
C LEU A 85 -0.48 22.28 -24.92
N GLN A 86 0.78 22.46 -25.30
CA GLN A 86 1.21 23.39 -26.33
C GLN A 86 1.95 22.61 -27.42
N VAL A 87 1.48 22.70 -28.66
CA VAL A 87 2.11 22.04 -29.82
C VAL A 87 2.96 23.06 -30.56
N GLY A 88 4.28 22.84 -30.62
CA GLY A 88 5.24 23.80 -31.16
C GLY A 88 5.11 25.18 -30.46
N ASN A 89 5.01 26.24 -31.27
CA ASN A 89 4.78 27.61 -30.77
C ASN A 89 3.30 28.00 -30.74
N GLY A 90 2.39 27.02 -30.80
CA GLY A 90 0.95 27.26 -30.77
C GLY A 90 0.43 27.77 -29.43
N PRO A 91 -0.87 28.07 -29.32
CA PRO A 91 -1.49 28.39 -28.03
C PRO A 91 -1.53 27.15 -27.13
N LEU A 92 -1.65 27.39 -25.83
CA LEU A 92 -1.96 26.34 -24.86
C LEU A 92 -3.41 25.89 -25.05
N GLN A 93 -3.64 24.58 -25.11
CA GLN A 93 -4.94 23.96 -25.34
C GLN A 93 -5.24 22.91 -24.29
N LYS A 94 -6.48 22.88 -23.80
CA LYS A 94 -6.97 21.81 -22.94
C LYS A 94 -7.30 20.59 -23.78
N VAL A 95 -6.70 19.46 -23.44
CA VAL A 95 -6.92 18.16 -24.10
C VAL A 95 -7.40 17.16 -23.06
N ILE A 96 -8.36 16.33 -23.44
CA ILE A 96 -8.94 15.28 -22.59
C ILE A 96 -8.62 13.93 -23.21
N PHE A 97 -7.89 13.12 -22.47
CA PHE A 97 -7.56 11.76 -22.85
C PHE A 97 -8.46 10.78 -22.11
N SER A 98 -9.22 9.98 -22.85
CA SER A 98 -9.99 8.88 -22.29
C SER A 98 -9.04 7.77 -21.82
N VAL A 99 -9.25 7.29 -20.59
CA VAL A 99 -8.57 6.09 -20.08
C VAL A 99 -9.46 4.89 -20.42
N PRO A 100 -8.88 3.75 -20.89
CA PRO A 100 -9.65 2.52 -21.10
C PRO A 100 -10.47 2.15 -19.87
N HIS A 101 -11.67 1.61 -20.08
CA HIS A 101 -12.55 1.25 -18.98
C HIS A 101 -13.07 -0.20 -19.15
N PRO A 102 -12.90 -1.07 -18.14
CA PRO A 102 -12.17 -0.84 -16.89
C PRO A 102 -10.66 -0.66 -17.12
N ASP A 103 -10.03 0.15 -16.27
CA ASP A 103 -8.57 0.28 -16.21
C ASP A 103 -8.04 -0.62 -15.08
N ALA A 104 -7.11 -1.52 -15.40
CA ALA A 104 -6.62 -2.50 -14.43
C ALA A 104 -5.83 -1.85 -13.29
N THR A 105 -5.06 -0.79 -13.57
CA THR A 105 -4.29 -0.06 -12.55
C THR A 105 -5.21 0.66 -11.57
N LEU A 106 -6.21 1.39 -12.07
CA LEU A 106 -7.20 2.06 -11.22
C LEU A 106 -8.05 1.05 -10.43
N THR A 107 -8.37 -0.10 -11.03
CA THR A 107 -9.09 -1.18 -10.33
C THR A 107 -8.24 -1.73 -9.18
N GLY A 108 -6.95 -2.01 -9.42
CA GLY A 108 -6.04 -2.51 -8.40
C GLY A 108 -5.87 -1.53 -7.24
N LEU A 109 -5.71 -0.24 -7.53
CA LEU A 109 -5.62 0.81 -6.52
C LEU A 109 -6.89 0.93 -5.68
N LEU A 110 -8.05 0.98 -6.34
CA LEU A 110 -9.33 1.08 -5.66
C LEU A 110 -9.56 -0.13 -4.75
N ASN A 111 -9.24 -1.33 -5.22
CA ASN A 111 -9.38 -2.55 -4.45
C ASN A 111 -8.45 -2.56 -3.23
N ALA A 112 -7.19 -2.13 -3.39
CA ALA A 112 -6.23 -2.07 -2.31
C ALA A 112 -6.64 -1.06 -1.22
N GLU A 113 -6.97 0.17 -1.59
CA GLU A 113 -7.34 1.21 -0.63
C GLU A 113 -8.68 0.89 0.06
N CYS A 114 -9.70 0.48 -0.69
CA CYS A 114 -11.00 0.20 -0.11
C CYS A 114 -11.07 -1.12 0.65
N GLY A 115 -10.33 -2.15 0.24
CA GLY A 115 -10.18 -3.35 1.04
C GLY A 115 -9.52 -3.05 2.40
N ALA A 116 -8.42 -2.28 2.37
CA ALA A 116 -7.75 -1.86 3.60
C ALA A 116 -8.65 -0.97 4.48
N PHE A 117 -9.48 -0.11 3.88
CA PHE A 117 -10.49 0.68 4.59
C PHE A 117 -11.53 -0.21 5.28
N ILE A 118 -12.15 -1.16 4.57
CA ILE A 118 -13.16 -2.07 5.11
C ILE A 118 -12.59 -2.87 6.30
N LEU A 119 -11.37 -3.40 6.15
CA LEU A 119 -10.74 -4.17 7.22
C LEU A 119 -10.43 -3.29 8.44
N ARG A 120 -9.88 -2.08 8.24
CA ARG A 120 -9.61 -1.12 9.33
C ARG A 120 -10.86 -0.58 10.00
N GLU A 121 -11.99 -0.50 9.32
CA GLU A 121 -13.26 -0.12 9.95
C GLU A 121 -13.84 -1.25 10.79
N SER A 122 -13.51 -2.50 10.45
CA SER A 122 -14.01 -3.69 11.15
C SER A 122 -13.15 -4.05 12.37
N ALA A 123 -11.83 -3.99 12.24
CA ALA A 123 -10.90 -4.33 13.33
C ALA A 123 -9.55 -3.59 13.23
N ASP A 124 -8.93 -3.38 14.39
CA ASP A 124 -7.51 -3.02 14.52
C ASP A 124 -6.66 -4.27 14.76
N VAL A 125 -5.47 -4.31 14.18
CA VAL A 125 -4.44 -5.32 14.47
C VAL A 125 -3.18 -4.63 14.95
N THR A 126 -2.84 -4.80 16.22
CA THR A 126 -1.75 -4.06 16.87
C THR A 126 -0.73 -5.00 17.49
N PHE A 127 0.53 -4.55 17.55
CA PHE A 127 1.58 -5.26 18.28
C PHE A 127 1.44 -4.95 19.77
N GLY A 128 1.50 -5.99 20.61
CA GLY A 128 1.67 -5.81 22.05
C GLY A 128 3.06 -5.27 22.37
N ASP A 129 3.21 -4.68 23.55
CA ASP A 129 4.48 -4.04 23.96
C ASP A 129 5.45 -5.02 24.66
N THR A 130 4.97 -6.21 25.05
CA THR A 130 5.78 -7.21 25.74
C THR A 130 6.35 -8.23 24.76
N TRP A 131 7.69 -8.29 24.69
CA TRP A 131 8.42 -9.21 23.83
C TRP A 131 9.46 -9.97 24.64
N THR A 132 9.57 -11.26 24.37
CA THR A 132 10.51 -12.15 25.06
C THR A 132 11.39 -12.84 24.05
N ARG A 133 12.70 -12.91 24.34
CA ARG A 133 13.65 -13.60 23.46
C ARG A 133 14.00 -14.96 24.03
N LYS A 134 13.97 -15.97 23.17
CA LYS A 134 14.49 -17.32 23.46
C LYS A 134 15.42 -17.76 22.33
N GLY A 135 16.72 -17.71 22.59
CA GLY A 135 17.74 -18.02 21.59
C GLY A 135 17.65 -17.09 20.38
N LYS A 136 17.41 -17.66 19.19
CA LYS A 136 17.29 -16.93 17.93
C LYS A 136 15.85 -16.54 17.57
N VAL A 137 14.91 -16.63 18.50
CA VAL A 137 13.50 -16.28 18.25
C VAL A 137 13.06 -15.17 19.21
N LEU A 138 12.33 -14.19 18.69
CA LEU A 138 11.69 -13.13 19.46
C LEU A 138 10.17 -13.38 19.45
N SER A 139 9.57 -13.59 20.62
CA SER A 139 8.16 -13.92 20.78
C SER A 139 7.38 -12.75 21.35
N GLY A 140 6.15 -12.55 20.88
CA GLY A 140 5.25 -11.51 21.33
C GLY A 140 3.80 -11.83 20.96
N VAL A 141 2.95 -10.82 20.98
CA VAL A 141 1.51 -10.97 20.70
C VAL A 141 1.07 -9.88 19.73
N LEU A 142 0.25 -10.25 18.74
CA LEU A 142 -0.61 -9.30 18.04
C LEU A 142 -2.00 -9.34 18.66
N THR A 143 -2.63 -8.18 18.86
CA THR A 143 -4.01 -8.08 19.35
C THR A 143 -4.92 -7.67 18.21
N VAL A 144 -5.99 -8.43 17.99
CA VAL A 144 -7.05 -8.08 17.04
C VAL A 144 -8.22 -7.53 17.84
N THR A 145 -8.56 -6.26 17.65
CA THR A 145 -9.66 -5.60 18.38
C THR A 145 -10.75 -5.19 17.41
N ARG A 146 -11.97 -5.66 17.64
CA ARG A 146 -13.15 -5.23 16.86
C ARG A 146 -13.33 -3.73 17.03
N LYS A 147 -13.64 -3.02 15.95
CA LYS A 147 -14.04 -1.61 16.00
C LYS A 147 -15.55 -1.49 15.88
N HIS A 148 -16.09 -1.94 14.75
CA HIS A 148 -17.51 -1.84 14.40
C HIS A 148 -18.06 -3.17 13.83
N GLY A 149 -19.39 -3.24 13.73
CA GLY A 149 -20.09 -4.42 13.21
C GLY A 149 -20.05 -5.63 14.15
N ASP A 150 -20.72 -6.71 13.74
CA ASP A 150 -20.73 -7.99 14.46
C ASP A 150 -20.41 -9.19 13.56
N GLU A 151 -20.06 -8.94 12.29
CA GLU A 151 -19.59 -9.96 11.36
C GLU A 151 -18.30 -10.61 11.89
N PRO A 152 -18.07 -11.91 11.64
CA PRO A 152 -16.79 -12.54 11.95
C PRO A 152 -15.65 -11.82 11.20
N VAL A 153 -14.52 -11.61 11.88
CA VAL A 153 -13.31 -11.06 11.26
C VAL A 153 -12.22 -12.12 11.33
N ALA A 154 -11.90 -12.73 10.19
CA ALA A 154 -10.79 -13.66 10.09
C ALA A 154 -9.49 -12.89 9.83
N ILE A 155 -8.44 -13.21 10.58
CA ILE A 155 -7.08 -12.88 10.17
C ILE A 155 -6.57 -14.08 9.40
N ASP A 156 -6.36 -13.88 8.11
CA ASP A 156 -6.10 -14.94 7.16
C ASP A 156 -4.63 -15.29 7.07
N ASP A 157 -3.75 -14.29 7.10
CA ASP A 157 -2.30 -14.50 7.05
C ASP A 157 -1.53 -13.31 7.68
N LEU A 158 -0.32 -13.59 8.16
CA LEU A 158 0.63 -12.61 8.68
C LEU A 158 1.88 -12.60 7.80
N GLY A 159 2.12 -11.50 7.10
CA GLY A 159 3.28 -11.39 6.22
C GLY A 159 4.49 -10.80 6.90
N GLY A 160 5.65 -11.35 6.56
CA GLY A 160 6.94 -10.77 6.91
C GLY A 160 7.28 -9.54 6.07
N THR A 161 8.34 -8.86 6.48
CA THR A 161 9.02 -7.83 5.72
C THR A 161 10.33 -8.38 5.15
N THR A 162 11.05 -7.56 4.38
CA THR A 162 12.41 -7.91 3.92
C THR A 162 13.37 -8.21 5.08
N HIS A 163 13.10 -7.68 6.27
CA HIS A 163 13.98 -7.75 7.44
C HIS A 163 13.52 -8.79 8.45
N PHE A 164 12.22 -9.01 8.57
CA PHE A 164 11.64 -9.85 9.61
C PHE A 164 10.61 -10.81 9.04
N ASN A 165 10.77 -12.09 9.34
CA ASN A 165 9.68 -13.05 9.24
C ASN A 165 8.82 -12.94 10.50
N ILE A 166 7.51 -13.01 10.35
CA ILE A 166 6.54 -13.17 11.45
C ILE A 166 5.72 -14.43 11.20
N ARG A 167 5.45 -15.22 12.25
CA ARG A 167 4.64 -16.44 12.16
C ARG A 167 3.80 -16.60 13.42
N PRO A 168 2.55 -17.09 13.32
CA PRO A 168 1.78 -17.46 14.50
C PRO A 168 2.38 -18.70 15.16
N VAL A 169 2.41 -18.72 16.49
CA VAL A 169 2.92 -19.85 17.29
C VAL A 169 2.07 -21.11 17.07
N SER A 170 0.77 -20.95 16.79
CA SER A 170 -0.14 -22.07 16.49
C SER A 170 0.29 -22.87 15.26
N GLY A 171 1.04 -22.27 14.34
CA GLY A 171 1.38 -22.83 13.04
C GLY A 171 0.26 -22.76 12.00
N GLU A 172 -0.95 -22.32 12.39
CA GLU A 172 -2.09 -22.11 11.50
C GLU A 172 -1.80 -21.00 10.49
N ARG A 173 -2.30 -21.15 9.27
CA ARG A 173 -2.02 -20.20 8.16
C ARG A 173 -3.23 -19.70 7.41
N HIS A 174 -4.42 -20.31 7.57
CA HIS A 174 -5.63 -19.84 6.91
C HIS A 174 -6.92 -20.48 7.47
N PRO A 175 -7.70 -19.78 8.30
CA PRO A 175 -7.35 -18.52 8.96
C PRO A 175 -6.30 -18.76 10.06
N VAL A 176 -5.49 -17.74 10.36
CA VAL A 176 -4.63 -17.73 11.56
C VAL A 176 -5.50 -17.70 12.82
N VAL A 177 -6.55 -16.88 12.81
CA VAL A 177 -7.55 -16.78 13.88
C VAL A 177 -8.84 -16.15 13.35
N VAL A 178 -9.96 -16.41 14.03
CA VAL A 178 -11.25 -15.77 13.76
C VAL A 178 -11.73 -15.02 15.00
N LEU A 179 -12.01 -13.73 14.84
CA LEU A 179 -12.72 -12.92 15.81
C LEU A 179 -14.23 -13.11 15.60
N GLU A 180 -14.80 -14.03 16.38
CA GLU A 180 -16.21 -14.39 16.31
C GLU A 180 -17.15 -13.21 16.64
N PRO A 181 -18.42 -13.26 16.18
CA PRO A 181 -19.47 -12.34 16.63
C PRO A 181 -19.54 -12.25 18.16
N GLY A 182 -19.81 -11.05 18.69
CA GLY A 182 -19.84 -10.76 20.12
C GLY A 182 -18.46 -10.73 20.81
N THR A 183 -17.38 -11.16 20.15
CA THR A 183 -16.03 -11.09 20.72
C THR A 183 -15.40 -9.73 20.44
N ARG A 184 -14.95 -9.03 21.49
CA ARG A 184 -14.38 -7.69 21.36
C ARG A 184 -12.92 -7.70 20.93
N SER A 185 -12.13 -8.65 21.43
CA SER A 185 -10.70 -8.73 21.17
C SER A 185 -10.19 -10.16 21.32
N LEU A 186 -9.10 -10.48 20.63
CA LEU A 186 -8.33 -11.71 20.79
C LEU A 186 -6.84 -11.45 20.59
N GLU A 187 -6.03 -12.40 21.05
CA GLU A 187 -4.58 -12.37 20.95
C GLU A 187 -4.08 -13.45 19.98
N ILE A 188 -3.08 -13.09 19.18
CA ILE A 188 -2.33 -13.99 18.30
C ILE A 188 -0.90 -14.03 18.82
N PRO A 189 -0.49 -15.08 19.54
CA PRO A 189 0.91 -15.30 19.87
C PRO A 189 1.74 -15.47 18.59
N VAL A 190 2.82 -14.70 18.47
CA VAL A 190 3.68 -14.67 17.28
C VAL A 190 5.15 -14.84 17.62
N GLU A 191 5.88 -15.40 16.66
CA GLU A 191 7.33 -15.48 16.63
C GLU A 191 7.88 -14.65 15.48
N VAL A 192 8.94 -13.90 15.78
CA VAL A 192 9.67 -13.05 14.84
C VAL A 192 11.11 -13.55 14.73
N THR A 193 11.60 -13.59 13.50
CA THR A 193 12.99 -13.94 13.17
C THR A 193 13.55 -13.03 12.08
N PRO A 194 14.87 -12.76 12.02
CA PRO A 194 15.46 -12.07 10.89
C PRO A 194 15.20 -12.85 9.61
N ALA A 195 14.65 -12.18 8.60
CA ALA A 195 14.53 -12.73 7.25
C ALA A 195 15.88 -12.70 6.53
N ARG A 196 16.72 -11.72 6.86
CA ARG A 196 18.07 -11.53 6.34
C ARG A 196 18.99 -11.01 7.45
N CYS A 197 20.28 -11.29 7.33
CA CYS A 197 21.32 -10.80 8.24
C CYS A 197 22.39 -9.99 7.50
N ASP A 198 22.06 -9.37 6.36
CA ASP A 198 23.00 -8.51 5.66
C ASP A 198 22.99 -7.08 6.25
N PRO A 199 24.16 -6.49 6.57
CA PRO A 199 24.24 -5.15 7.16
C PRO A 199 23.62 -4.05 6.28
N HIS A 200 23.66 -4.22 4.96
CA HIS A 200 23.10 -3.26 4.01
C HIS A 200 21.58 -3.13 4.13
N ALA A 201 20.87 -4.24 4.34
CA ALA A 201 19.42 -4.23 4.54
C ALA A 201 19.04 -3.37 5.75
N PHE A 202 19.72 -3.52 6.89
CA PHE A 202 19.38 -2.78 8.10
C PHE A 202 19.80 -1.31 8.06
N ALA A 203 20.80 -0.94 7.26
CA ALA A 203 21.20 0.45 7.06
C ALA A 203 20.14 1.28 6.32
N GLU A 204 19.27 0.66 5.53
CA GLU A 204 18.21 1.33 4.76
C GLU A 204 16.80 0.82 5.13
N ALA A 205 16.55 0.61 6.43
CA ALA A 205 15.36 -0.06 6.99
C ALA A 205 14.03 0.73 6.94
N LYS A 206 13.79 1.59 5.92
CA LYS A 206 12.61 2.48 5.84
C LYS A 206 11.25 1.75 5.89
N LYS A 207 11.20 0.48 5.48
CA LYS A 207 9.98 -0.36 5.48
C LYS A 207 10.11 -1.62 6.33
N ALA A 208 11.14 -1.72 7.18
CA ALA A 208 11.44 -2.94 7.94
C ALA A 208 10.30 -3.38 8.87
N TYR A 209 9.45 -2.45 9.28
CA TYR A 209 8.40 -2.66 10.29
C TYR A 209 6.98 -2.51 9.74
N LEU A 210 6.80 -2.49 8.42
CA LEU A 210 5.47 -2.42 7.80
C LEU A 210 4.97 -3.84 7.53
N PHE A 211 4.39 -4.49 8.53
CA PHE A 211 3.93 -5.88 8.42
C PHE A 211 2.55 -5.95 7.77
N PRO A 212 2.41 -6.58 6.59
CA PRO A 212 1.10 -6.79 6.00
C PRO A 212 0.34 -7.88 6.77
N VAL A 213 -0.94 -7.61 7.02
CA VAL A 213 -1.89 -8.53 7.63
C VAL A 213 -3.05 -8.70 6.67
N TRP A 214 -3.34 -9.94 6.30
CA TRP A 214 -4.50 -10.26 5.48
C TRP A 214 -5.67 -10.66 6.36
N GLY A 215 -6.88 -10.27 5.98
CA GLY A 215 -8.07 -10.66 6.70
C GLY A 215 -9.34 -10.52 5.89
N THR A 216 -10.37 -11.25 6.31
CA THR A 216 -11.69 -11.31 5.70
C THR A 216 -12.74 -10.88 6.71
N VAL A 217 -13.71 -10.09 6.27
CA VAL A 217 -14.86 -9.65 7.08
C VAL A 217 -16.13 -10.34 6.56
N GLY A 218 -16.84 -11.04 7.44
CA GLY A 218 -18.02 -11.83 7.08
C GLY A 218 -17.66 -12.93 6.07
N SER A 219 -18.46 -13.05 5.01
CA SER A 219 -18.17 -13.91 3.84
C SER A 219 -17.57 -13.14 2.66
N GLY A 220 -16.89 -12.02 2.93
CA GLY A 220 -16.34 -11.12 1.91
C GLY A 220 -15.07 -11.65 1.25
N GLU A 221 -14.42 -10.77 0.49
CA GLU A 221 -13.08 -11.02 -0.06
C GLU A 221 -11.99 -10.77 1.02
N THR A 222 -10.83 -11.39 0.83
CA THR A 222 -9.65 -11.13 1.65
C THR A 222 -9.01 -9.79 1.26
N TYR A 223 -8.82 -8.94 2.25
CA TYR A 223 -8.13 -7.66 2.14
C TYR A 223 -6.85 -7.66 2.96
N TRP A 224 -6.04 -6.61 2.84
CA TRP A 224 -4.86 -6.46 3.68
C TRP A 224 -4.70 -5.03 4.20
N LEU A 225 -4.05 -4.93 5.36
CA LEU A 225 -3.61 -3.67 5.95
C LEU A 225 -2.15 -3.79 6.40
N ILE A 226 -1.51 -2.66 6.67
CA ILE A 226 -0.23 -2.63 7.36
C ILE A 226 -0.47 -2.46 8.86
N SER A 227 0.06 -3.38 9.65
CA SER A 227 0.26 -3.22 11.08
C SER A 227 1.71 -2.81 11.34
N THR A 228 1.90 -1.73 12.11
CA THR A 228 3.24 -1.21 12.44
C THR A 228 3.45 -1.29 13.95
N PRO A 229 4.53 -1.93 14.43
CA PRO A 229 4.85 -1.95 15.85
C PRO A 229 5.19 -0.55 16.37
N SER A 230 5.00 -0.33 17.67
CA SER A 230 5.39 0.90 18.35
C SER A 230 6.89 1.15 18.21
N THR A 231 7.35 2.40 18.35
CA THR A 231 8.79 2.74 18.28
C THR A 231 9.61 1.94 19.30
N GLN A 232 9.03 1.63 20.46
CA GLN A 232 9.65 0.78 21.47
C GLN A 232 9.83 -0.66 20.95
N THR A 233 8.76 -1.26 20.41
CA THR A 233 8.83 -2.61 19.82
C THR A 233 9.78 -2.65 18.62
N GLN A 234 9.83 -1.60 17.79
CA GLN A 234 10.81 -1.48 16.70
C GLN A 234 12.25 -1.51 17.22
N ALA A 235 12.55 -0.77 18.30
CA ALA A 235 13.86 -0.78 18.93
C ALA A 235 14.21 -2.18 19.50
N THR A 236 13.23 -2.87 20.11
CA THR A 236 13.40 -4.24 20.59
C THR A 236 13.71 -5.21 19.44
N MET A 237 12.96 -5.13 18.34
CA MET A 237 13.20 -5.96 17.14
C MET A 237 14.56 -5.67 16.52
N LEU A 238 14.98 -4.41 16.46
CA LEU A 238 16.29 -4.01 15.93
C LEU A 238 17.44 -4.56 16.79
N SER A 239 17.39 -4.34 18.10
CA SER A 239 18.40 -4.85 19.04
C SER A 239 18.49 -6.38 18.97
N TYR A 240 17.34 -7.06 18.94
CA TYR A 240 17.28 -8.50 18.73
C TYR A 240 17.94 -8.95 17.41
N ALA A 241 17.67 -8.25 16.30
CA ALA A 241 18.26 -8.57 15.00
C ALA A 241 19.77 -8.33 14.99
N GLN A 242 20.23 -7.21 15.56
CA GLN A 242 21.65 -6.88 15.66
C GLN A 242 22.43 -7.95 16.41
N GLU A 243 21.92 -8.39 17.55
CA GLU A 243 22.57 -9.44 18.34
C GLU A 243 22.49 -10.81 17.66
N THR A 244 21.38 -11.14 17.01
CA THR A 244 21.19 -12.45 16.35
C THR A 244 22.01 -12.57 15.07
N CYS A 245 22.20 -11.46 14.34
CA CYS A 245 22.91 -11.39 13.08
C CYS A 245 24.37 -10.89 13.21
N GLY A 246 24.78 -10.41 14.39
CA GLY A 246 26.12 -9.83 14.59
C GLY A 246 26.33 -8.50 13.86
N LEU A 247 25.28 -7.68 13.73
CA LEU A 247 25.35 -6.39 13.04
C LEU A 247 26.01 -5.33 13.94
N PRO A 248 26.74 -4.36 13.37
CA PRO A 248 27.32 -3.27 14.15
C PRO A 248 26.22 -2.43 14.81
N ASN A 249 26.42 -2.08 16.07
CA ASN A 249 25.51 -1.23 16.83
C ASN A 249 25.61 0.22 16.28
N PRO A 250 24.51 0.91 15.97
CA PRO A 250 24.56 2.33 15.67
C PRO A 250 25.05 3.05 16.93
N ALA A 251 26.15 3.79 16.79
CA ALA A 251 26.66 4.69 17.82
C ALA A 251 25.67 5.81 18.11
#